data_AF-A0A4Y2D4K3-F1
#
_entry.id   AF-A0A4Y2D4K3-F1
#
_cell.length_a   1.000
_cell.length_b   1.000
_cell.length_c   1.000
_cell.angle_alpha   90.00
_cell.angle_beta   90.00
_cell.angle_gamma   90.00
#
_symmetry.space_group_name_H-M   'P 1'
#
loop_
_entity.id
_entity.type
_entity.pdbx_description
1 polymer ?
#
loop_
_entity_poly.entity_id
_entity_poly.type
_entity_poly.pdbx_seq_one_letter_code
_entity_poly.pdbx_strand_id
1 'polypeptide(L)'
;MQSDENDHKKWTTNDCFLLHDNTPPHRALIVKKYLARHSVTTLEHPPYSPDLAPAGFYLLPRLKMKMKGHRFVDSDEVLENATKQLKDLSKNGFEECFEQLYERWK
;
A
#
# COMPACT_ATOMS: atom_id res chain seq x y z
N MET A 1 -39.17 4.70 -2.45
CA MET A 1 -38.21 3.64 -2.82
C MET A 1 -36.99 4.39 -3.35
N GLN A 2 -36.04 4.90 -2.55
CA GLN A 2 -35.20 4.22 -1.54
C GLN A 2 -34.64 2.93 -2.15
N SER A 3 -33.35 2.70 -2.39
CA SER A 3 -32.10 3.41 -2.11
C SER A 3 -30.98 2.54 -2.69
N ASP A 4 -30.28 2.99 -3.74
CA ASP A 4 -29.06 2.33 -4.24
C ASP A 4 -27.85 3.27 -4.14
N GLU A 5 -27.82 4.06 -3.06
CA GLU A 5 -26.68 4.87 -2.64
C GLU A 5 -26.14 4.26 -1.33
N ASN A 6 -25.29 3.23 -1.45
CA ASN A 6 -24.55 2.61 -0.36
C ASN A 6 -23.41 1.81 -1.00
N ASP A 7 -22.12 1.92 -0.65
CA ASP A 7 -21.53 2.39 0.59
C ASP A 7 -20.06 2.77 0.29
N HIS A 8 -19.85 3.98 -0.23
CA HIS A 8 -18.52 4.59 -0.16
C HIS A 8 -18.46 5.29 1.19
N LYS A 9 -17.98 4.58 2.22
CA LYS A 9 -17.54 5.24 3.46
C LYS A 9 -16.61 6.38 3.08
N LYS A 10 -17.14 7.60 3.12
CA LYS A 10 -16.37 8.82 2.92
C LYS A 10 -15.51 8.98 4.16
N TRP A 11 -14.28 8.50 4.10
CA TRP A 11 -13.24 8.87 5.05
C TRP A 11 -13.24 10.40 5.13
N THR A 12 -13.33 10.95 6.34
CA THR A 12 -13.23 12.40 6.49
C THR A 12 -11.79 12.82 6.23
N THR A 13 -11.61 14.06 5.78
CA THR A 13 -10.28 14.63 5.60
C THR A 13 -9.54 14.53 6.94
N ASN A 14 -8.42 13.78 6.97
CA ASN A 14 -7.57 13.41 8.13
C ASN A 14 -7.76 12.01 8.75
N ASP A 15 -8.67 11.17 8.25
CA ASP A 15 -8.77 9.77 8.73
C ASP A 15 -7.77 8.82 8.05
N CYS A 16 -7.21 9.22 6.90
CA CYS A 16 -6.32 8.39 6.10
C CYS A 16 -5.14 9.20 5.57
N PHE A 17 -3.94 8.65 5.74
CA PHE A 17 -2.70 9.22 5.28
C PHE A 17 -2.06 8.33 4.22
N LEU A 18 -1.60 8.93 3.13
CA LEU A 18 -0.88 8.25 2.07
C LEU A 18 0.63 8.32 2.33
N LEU A 19 1.26 7.16 2.52
CA LEU A 19 2.71 7.02 2.56
C LEU A 19 3.17 6.35 1.26
N HIS A 20 3.95 7.06 0.45
CA HIS A 20 4.58 6.52 -0.76
C HIS A 20 6.02 7.01 -0.87
N ASP A 21 6.85 6.32 -1.63
CA ASP A 21 8.24 6.73 -1.85
C ASP A 21 8.35 8.04 -2.65
N ASN A 22 9.53 8.65 -2.63
CA ASN A 22 9.78 9.93 -3.29
C ASN A 22 10.20 9.76 -4.77
N THR A 23 9.74 8.71 -5.45
CA THR A 23 10.13 8.48 -6.85
C THR A 23 9.58 9.56 -7.79
N PRO A 24 10.23 9.84 -8.94
CA PRO A 24 9.82 10.91 -9.85
C PRO A 24 8.33 10.85 -10.28
N PRO A 25 7.73 9.69 -10.58
CA PRO A 25 6.31 9.60 -10.88
C PRO A 25 5.42 10.09 -9.73
N HIS A 26 5.73 9.72 -8.49
CA HIS A 26 4.94 10.12 -7.32
C HIS A 26 5.10 11.60 -6.95
N ARG A 27 6.23 12.21 -7.33
CA ARG A 27 6.47 13.66 -7.14
C ARG A 27 5.93 14.54 -8.26
N ALA A 28 5.49 13.94 -9.37
CA ALA A 28 5.05 14.67 -10.54
C ALA A 28 3.93 15.66 -10.19
N LEU A 29 3.93 16.82 -10.84
CA LEU A 29 2.94 17.87 -10.57
C LEU A 29 1.51 17.38 -10.77
N ILE A 30 1.29 16.52 -11.77
CA ILE A 30 -0.02 15.94 -12.05
C ILE A 30 -0.54 15.09 -10.88
N VAL A 31 0.33 14.30 -10.25
CA VAL A 31 -0.01 13.47 -9.08
C VAL A 31 -0.31 14.35 -7.88
N LYS A 32 0.54 15.34 -7.59
CA LYS A 32 0.31 16.29 -6.49
C LYS A 32 -1.02 17.04 -6.63
N LYS A 33 -1.34 17.50 -7.84
CA LYS A 33 -2.62 18.16 -8.14
C LYS A 33 -3.80 17.22 -7.93
N TYR A 34 -3.67 15.96 -8.34
CA TYR A 34 -4.70 14.95 -8.13
C TYR A 34 -4.94 14.70 -6.64
N LEU A 35 -3.89 14.44 -5.86
CA LEU A 35 -4.00 14.20 -4.42
C LEU A 35 -4.64 15.38 -3.68
N ALA A 36 -4.24 16.62 -4.01
CA ALA A 36 -4.83 17.83 -3.43
C ALA A 36 -6.32 17.98 -3.79
N ARG A 37 -6.70 17.73 -5.06
CA ARG A 37 -8.11 17.79 -5.51
C ARG A 37 -9.00 16.79 -4.78
N HIS A 38 -8.45 15.64 -4.41
CA HIS A 38 -9.15 14.56 -3.71
C HIS A 38 -8.97 14.59 -2.19
N SER A 39 -8.38 15.66 -1.63
CA SER A 39 -8.15 15.83 -0.20
C SER A 39 -7.38 14.67 0.45
N VAL A 40 -6.45 14.06 -0.30
CA VAL A 40 -5.58 13.00 0.19
C VAL A 40 -4.37 13.62 0.89
N THR A 41 -4.29 13.43 2.20
CA THR A 41 -3.14 13.89 3.00
C THR A 41 -1.96 12.92 2.80
N THR A 42 -0.82 13.43 2.34
CA THR A 42 0.41 12.63 2.17
C THR A 42 1.35 12.81 3.36
N LEU A 43 1.96 11.72 3.84
CA LEU A 43 3.06 11.79 4.79
C LEU A 43 4.37 12.07 4.06
N GLU A 44 5.26 12.83 4.71
CA GLU A 44 6.60 13.05 4.20
C GLU A 44 7.38 11.73 4.25
N HIS A 45 8.03 11.38 3.14
CA HIS A 45 8.91 10.22 3.06
C HIS A 45 10.33 10.71 2.78
N PRO A 46 11.31 10.42 3.67
CA PRO A 46 12.68 10.87 3.47
C PRO A 46 13.31 10.23 2.21
N PRO A 47 14.23 10.94 1.53
CA PRO A 47 14.92 10.39 0.37
C PRO A 47 15.72 9.13 0.72
N TYR A 48 15.69 8.12 -0.17
CA TYR A 48 16.47 6.89 -0.06
C TYR A 48 16.20 6.05 1.21
N SER A 49 14.96 6.04 1.70
CA SER A 49 14.56 5.29 2.90
C SER A 49 13.63 4.11 2.57
N PRO A 50 14.13 3.06 1.89
CA PRO A 50 13.33 1.89 1.53
C PRO A 50 12.82 1.13 2.77
N ASP A 51 13.50 1.27 3.90
CA ASP A 51 13.13 0.74 5.21
C ASP A 51 11.89 1.43 5.81
N LEU A 52 11.51 2.61 5.33
CA LEU A 52 10.31 3.34 5.71
C LEU A 52 9.14 3.14 4.73
N ALA A 53 9.25 2.19 3.81
CA ALA A 53 8.18 1.82 2.89
C ALA A 53 7.61 0.45 3.28
N PRO A 54 6.42 0.37 3.91
CA PRO A 54 5.79 -0.90 4.31
C PRO A 54 5.67 -1.90 3.17
N ALA A 55 5.37 -1.42 1.96
CA ALA A 55 5.36 -2.26 0.76
C ALA A 55 6.73 -2.91 0.49
N GLY A 56 7.81 -2.15 0.67
CA GLY A 56 9.19 -2.56 0.42
C GLY A 56 9.74 -3.54 1.47
N PHE A 57 9.58 -3.23 2.76
CA PHE A 57 10.20 -4.05 3.81
C PHE A 57 9.32 -5.18 4.35
N TYR A 58 8.00 -5.10 4.19
CA TYR A 58 7.06 -6.08 4.75
C TYR A 58 6.34 -6.88 3.68
N LEU A 59 5.58 -6.22 2.79
CA LEU A 59 4.69 -6.91 1.86
C LEU A 59 5.43 -7.69 0.76
N LEU A 60 6.31 -7.00 0.01
CA LEU A 60 7.01 -7.62 -1.12
C LEU A 60 7.93 -8.78 -0.71
N PRO A 61 8.70 -8.71 0.40
CA PRO A 61 9.50 -9.85 0.85
C PRO A 61 8.67 -11.08 1.19
N ARG A 62 7.55 -10.91 1.90
CA ARG A 62 6.64 -12.01 2.27
C ARG A 62 5.99 -12.63 1.04
N LEU A 63 5.56 -11.79 0.09
CA LEU A 63 4.99 -12.26 -1.18
C LEU A 63 6.03 -13.05 -1.99
N LYS A 64 7.24 -12.49 -2.16
CA LYS A 64 8.35 -13.16 -2.86
C LYS A 64 8.71 -14.49 -2.23
N MET A 65 8.71 -14.57 -0.89
CA MET A 65 9.00 -15.81 -0.18
C MET A 65 7.94 -16.89 -0.47
N LYS A 66 6.65 -16.54 -0.43
CA LYS A 66 5.54 -17.45 -0.74
C LYS A 66 5.52 -17.90 -2.19
N MET A 67 5.98 -17.05 -3.12
CA MET A 67 6.04 -17.36 -4.55
C MET A 67 7.36 -18.01 -4.98
N LYS A 68 8.34 -18.12 -4.08
CA LYS A 68 9.68 -18.60 -4.41
C LYS A 68 9.64 -20.05 -4.91
N GLY A 69 10.36 -20.31 -5.99
CA GLY A 69 10.50 -21.66 -6.55
C GLY A 69 9.31 -22.14 -7.40
N HIS A 70 8.22 -21.36 -7.47
CA HIS A 70 7.14 -21.62 -8.42
C HIS A 70 7.49 -21.05 -9.80
N ARG A 71 7.27 -21.86 -10.84
CA ARG A 71 7.29 -21.41 -12.23
C ARG A 71 5.84 -21.23 -12.66
N PHE A 72 5.50 -20.03 -13.08
CA PHE A 72 4.18 -19.70 -13.61
C PHE A 72 4.20 -19.84 -15.12
N VAL A 73 3.09 -20.28 -15.68
CA VAL A 73 2.89 -20.47 -17.13
C VAL A 73 2.68 -19.12 -17.82
N ASP A 74 1.94 -18.22 -17.18
CA ASP A 74 1.61 -16.90 -17.72
C ASP A 74 1.41 -15.86 -16.60
N SER A 75 1.04 -14.63 -17.00
CA SER A 75 0.78 -13.53 -16.07
C SER A 75 -0.50 -13.69 -15.25
N ASP A 76 -1.48 -14.42 -15.76
CA ASP A 76 -2.78 -14.57 -15.10
C ASP A 76 -2.62 -15.48 -13.87
N GLU A 77 -1.84 -16.56 -14.01
CA GLU A 77 -1.45 -17.42 -12.90
C GLU A 77 -0.64 -16.67 -11.83
N VAL A 78 0.26 -15.77 -12.26
CA VAL A 78 1.01 -14.89 -11.34
C VAL A 78 0.05 -14.01 -10.55
N LEU A 79 -0.92 -13.39 -11.22
CA LEU A 79 -1.88 -12.48 -10.60
C LEU A 79 -2.81 -13.23 -9.62
N GLU A 80 -3.31 -14.40 -10.01
CA GLU A 80 -4.16 -15.22 -9.17
C GLU A 80 -3.42 -15.64 -7.90
N ASN A 81 -2.21 -16.21 -8.04
CA ASN A 81 -1.44 -16.65 -6.89
C ASN A 81 -1.03 -15.47 -6.00
N ALA A 82 -0.57 -14.35 -6.58
CA ALA A 82 -0.22 -13.16 -5.80
C ALA A 82 -1.45 -12.63 -5.01
N THR A 83 -2.62 -12.57 -5.65
CA THR A 83 -3.87 -12.17 -5.01
C THR A 83 -4.23 -13.11 -3.86
N LYS A 84 -4.11 -14.42 -4.05
CA LYS A 84 -4.33 -15.42 -3.01
C LYS A 84 -3.39 -15.23 -1.84
N GLN A 85 -2.09 -15.04 -2.09
CA GLN A 85 -1.09 -14.86 -1.03
C GLN A 85 -1.29 -13.56 -0.24
N LEU A 86 -1.74 -12.49 -0.90
CA LEU A 86 -2.05 -11.21 -0.26
C LEU A 86 -3.32 -11.29 0.59
N LYS A 87 -4.36 -12.01 0.13
CA LYS A 87 -5.60 -12.24 0.90
C LYS A 87 -5.38 -13.07 2.16
N ASP A 88 -4.34 -13.90 2.17
CA ASP A 88 -3.96 -14.74 3.31
C ASP A 88 -3.19 -13.96 4.40
N LEU A 89 -2.83 -12.69 4.17
CA LEU A 89 -2.20 -11.86 5.19
C LEU A 89 -3.20 -11.56 6.33
N SER A 90 -2.81 -11.89 7.55
CA SER A 90 -3.65 -11.66 8.74
C SER A 90 -3.66 -10.18 9.13
N LYS A 91 -4.74 -9.76 9.81
CA LYS A 91 -4.86 -8.42 10.39
C LYS A 91 -3.69 -8.12 11.34
N ASN A 92 -3.36 -9.05 12.22
CA ASN A 92 -2.25 -8.92 13.16
C ASN A 92 -0.91 -8.71 12.43
N GLY A 93 -0.72 -9.34 11.28
CA GLY A 93 0.47 -9.11 10.47
C GLY A 93 0.59 -7.65 9.99
N PHE A 94 -0.52 -7.03 9.59
CA PHE A 94 -0.53 -5.61 9.25
C PHE A 94 -0.28 -4.73 10.47
N GLU A 95 -0.83 -5.05 11.63
CA GLU A 95 -0.57 -4.31 12.88
C GLU A 95 0.92 -4.32 13.24
N GLU A 96 1.55 -5.50 13.23
CA GLU A 96 3.02 -5.64 13.44
C GLU A 96 3.84 -4.85 12.41
N CYS A 97 3.36 -4.74 11.16
CA CYS A 97 4.02 -3.95 10.13
C CYS A 97 4.01 -2.46 10.46
N PHE A 98 2.89 -1.93 10.97
CA PHE A 98 2.78 -0.53 11.36
C PHE A 98 3.58 -0.22 12.62
N GLU A 99 3.64 -1.14 13.58
CA GLU A 99 4.53 -1.02 14.74
C GLU A 99 6.00 -0.96 14.31
N GLN A 100 6.43 -1.83 13.40
CA GLN A 100 7.78 -1.78 12.83
C GLN A 100 8.05 -0.48 12.08
N LEU A 101 7.07 0.04 11.33
CA LEU A 101 7.20 1.33 10.66
C LEU A 101 7.44 2.44 11.69
N TYR A 102 6.66 2.45 12.78
CA TYR A 102 6.80 3.44 13.85
C TYR A 102 8.19 3.37 14.52
N GLU A 103 8.67 2.16 14.84
CA GLU A 103 10.00 1.99 15.43
C GLU A 103 11.14 2.41 14.50
N ARG A 104 11.01 2.19 13.19
CA ARG A 104 12.01 2.63 12.20
C ARG A 104 12.00 4.14 11.96
N TRP A 105 10.87 4.79 12.26
CA TRP A 105 10.72 6.24 12.09
C TRP A 105 11.36 7.04 13.24
N LYS A 106 11.67 6.40 14.36
CA LYS A 106 12.41 7.00 15.49
C LYS A 106 13.88 7.20 15.14
#